data_AF-A0A4W3J448-F1
#
_entry.id   AF-A0A4W3J448-F1
#
_cell.length_a   1.000
_cell.length_b   1.000
_cell.length_c   1.000
_cell.angle_alpha   90.00
_cell.angle_beta   90.00
_cell.angle_gamma   90.00
#
_symmetry.space_group_name_H-M   'P 1'
#
loop_
_entity.id
_entity.type
_entity.pdbx_description
1 polymer ?
#
loop_
_entity_poly.entity_id
_entity_poly.type
_entity_poly.pdbx_seq_one_letter_code
_entity_poly.pdbx_strand_id
1 'polypeptide(L)'
;MVPKGEEAEVERLEREFAIQSQITEAARRLAADPSVSKKLKKQRKASYLNALKKLQDIENSINEYRVKSGKKPTQRASLIIEGESVLLSLSLSLLSPTPRPHSSLPPSIPPPAHPSPSEWPLAVL
;
A
#
# COMPACT_ATOMS: atom_id res chain seq x y z
N MET A 1 0.11 35.12 26.21
CA MET A 1 1.36 35.50 25.52
C MET A 1 2.21 34.26 25.44
N VAL A 2 2.58 33.83 24.24
CA VAL A 2 3.50 32.69 24.05
C VAL A 2 4.92 33.22 24.32
N PRO A 3 5.73 32.59 25.19
CA PRO A 3 7.10 33.03 25.41
C PRO A 3 7.90 32.96 24.11
N LYS A 4 8.78 33.94 23.88
CA LYS A 4 9.51 34.16 22.61
C LYS A 4 10.27 32.93 22.09
N GLY A 5 10.70 32.02 22.98
CA GLY A 5 11.33 30.75 22.59
C GLY A 5 10.37 29.71 22.00
N GLU A 6 9.13 29.67 22.48
CA GLU A 6 8.09 28.78 21.93
C GLU A 6 7.62 29.25 20.55
N GLU A 7 7.60 30.56 20.31
CA GLU A 7 7.25 31.12 19.00
C GLU A 7 8.25 30.68 17.91
N ALA A 8 9.55 30.70 18.21
CA ALA A 8 10.59 30.23 17.30
C ALA A 8 10.51 28.71 17.03
N GLU A 9 10.10 27.92 18.04
CA GLU A 9 9.90 26.48 17.89
C GLU A 9 8.71 26.17 16.97
N VAL A 10 7.57 26.86 17.17
CA VAL A 10 6.39 26.74 16.31
C VAL A 10 6.73 27.13 14.88
N GLU A 11 7.47 28.22 14.68
CA GLU A 11 7.89 28.64 13.34
C GLU A 11 8.81 27.60 12.67
N ARG A 12 9.73 26.98 13.43
CA ARG A 12 10.55 25.86 12.92
C ARG A 12 9.68 24.68 12.52
N LEU A 13 8.70 24.30 13.34
CA LEU A 13 7.80 23.20 13.06
C LEU A 13 6.93 23.45 11.82
N GLU A 14 6.46 24.68 11.61
CA GLU A 14 5.70 25.03 10.40
C GLU A 14 6.56 24.94 9.14
N ARG A 15 7.83 25.36 9.20
CA ARG A 15 8.79 25.15 8.10
C ARG A 15 9.03 23.66 7.84
N GLU A 16 9.25 22.88 8.89
CA GLU A 16 9.43 21.42 8.77
C GLU A 16 8.18 20.75 8.18
N PHE A 17 6.97 21.18 8.58
CA PHE A 17 5.72 20.68 8.03
C PHE A 17 5.62 20.95 6.52
N ALA A 18 5.97 22.16 6.07
CA ALA A 18 5.95 22.54 4.67
C ALA A 18 6.93 21.66 3.84
N ILE A 19 8.15 21.48 4.33
CA ILE A 19 9.15 20.62 3.68
C ILE A 19 8.68 19.16 3.65
N GLN A 20 8.18 18.64 4.79
CA GLN A 20 7.71 17.26 4.89
C GLN A 20 6.49 17.01 4.00
N SER A 21 5.63 18.02 3.80
CA SER A 21 4.50 17.94 2.85
C SER A 21 5.00 17.73 1.42
N GLN A 22 6.05 18.44 1.00
CA GLN A 22 6.66 18.28 -0.32
C GLN A 22 7.31 16.89 -0.49
N ILE A 23 8.03 16.42 0.54
CA ILE A 23 8.63 15.07 0.54
C ILE A 23 7.54 14.00 0.41
N THR A 24 6.44 14.17 1.16
CA THR A 24 5.29 13.25 1.13
C THR A 24 4.66 13.19 -0.26
N GLU A 25 4.42 14.35 -0.88
CA GLU A 25 3.87 14.43 -2.24
C GLU A 25 4.81 13.82 -3.28
N ALA A 26 6.13 14.05 -3.16
CA ALA A 26 7.11 13.42 -4.04
C ALA A 26 7.13 11.89 -3.87
N ALA A 27 7.12 11.41 -2.62
CA ALA A 27 7.07 9.98 -2.32
C ALA A 27 5.78 9.32 -2.84
N ARG A 28 4.64 10.02 -2.80
CA ARG A 28 3.36 9.57 -3.37
C ARG A 28 3.48 9.32 -4.87
N ARG A 29 4.02 10.29 -5.61
CA ARG A 29 4.24 10.20 -7.07
C ARG A 29 5.17 9.04 -7.42
N LEU A 30 6.24 8.87 -6.65
CA LEU A 30 7.16 7.75 -6.83
C LEU A 30 6.49 6.40 -6.56
N ALA A 31 5.62 6.30 -5.55
CA ALA A 31 4.90 5.07 -5.22
C ALA A 31 3.83 4.70 -6.27
N ALA A 32 3.22 5.70 -6.92
CA ALA A 32 2.23 5.51 -7.99
C ALA A 32 2.84 5.21 -9.37
N ASP A 33 4.16 5.35 -9.53
CA ASP A 33 4.86 5.14 -10.79
C ASP A 33 4.68 3.69 -11.30
N PRO A 34 4.01 3.49 -12.45
CA PRO A 34 3.73 2.15 -12.97
C PRO A 34 4.99 1.47 -13.53
N SER A 35 6.04 2.23 -13.89
CA SER A 35 7.22 1.76 -14.62
C SER A 35 8.19 0.91 -13.79
N VAL A 36 8.03 0.89 -12.46
CA VAL A 36 8.99 0.23 -11.57
C VAL A 36 8.64 -1.20 -11.17
N SER A 37 9.68 -1.97 -10.84
CA SER A 37 9.55 -3.37 -10.43
C SER A 37 8.71 -3.54 -9.16
N LYS A 38 8.08 -4.71 -8.99
CA LYS A 38 7.23 -5.03 -7.82
C LYS A 38 7.95 -4.80 -6.48
N LYS A 39 9.23 -5.18 -6.40
CA LYS A 39 10.07 -4.97 -5.20
C LYS A 39 10.24 -3.47 -4.91
N LEU A 40 10.54 -2.67 -5.93
CA LEU A 40 10.71 -1.23 -5.79
C LEU A 40 9.39 -0.52 -5.46
N LYS A 41 8.26 -0.96 -6.04
CA LYS A 41 6.91 -0.46 -5.66
C LYS A 41 6.65 -0.64 -4.16
N LYS A 42 6.94 -1.82 -3.61
CA LYS A 42 6.79 -2.09 -2.17
C LYS A 42 7.66 -1.15 -1.32
N GLN A 43 8.93 -0.96 -1.70
CA GLN A 43 9.84 -0.06 -1.00
C GLN A 43 9.37 1.40 -1.05
N ARG A 44 8.94 1.88 -2.23
CA ARG A 44 8.43 3.25 -2.40
C ARG A 44 7.14 3.48 -1.60
N LYS A 45 6.23 2.51 -1.57
CA LYS A 45 5.02 2.56 -0.71
C LYS A 45 5.38 2.65 0.77
N ALA A 46 6.35 1.87 1.24
CA ALA A 46 6.82 1.97 2.62
C ALA A 46 7.43 3.34 2.93
N SER A 47 8.24 3.88 2.02
CA SER A 47 8.81 5.22 2.17
C SER A 47 7.72 6.31 2.21
N TYR A 48 6.67 6.17 1.40
CA TYR A 48 5.53 7.07 1.41
C TYR A 48 4.76 7.04 2.74
N LEU A 49 4.44 5.84 3.26
CA LEU A 49 3.77 5.70 4.55
C LEU A 49 4.60 6.28 5.71
N ASN A 50 5.92 6.12 5.66
CA ASN A 50 6.80 6.73 6.65
C ASN A 50 6.79 8.26 6.57
N ALA A 51 6.75 8.82 5.36
CA ALA A 51 6.65 10.27 5.17
C ALA A 51 5.33 10.84 5.72
N LEU A 52 4.20 10.14 5.52
CA LEU A 52 2.91 10.48 6.12
C LEU A 52 2.93 10.44 7.64
N LYS A 53 3.55 9.40 8.23
CA LYS A 53 3.69 9.29 9.69
C LYS A 53 4.44 10.50 10.25
N LYS A 54 5.58 10.86 9.66
CA LYS A 54 6.35 12.04 10.09
C LYS A 54 5.55 13.34 9.93
N LEU A 55 4.74 13.46 8.87
CA LEU A 55 3.87 14.63 8.67
C LEU A 55 2.82 14.77 9.80
N GLN A 56 2.22 13.66 10.23
CA GLN A 56 1.30 13.65 11.37
C GLN A 56 2.00 13.96 12.70
N ASP A 57 3.21 13.43 12.90
CA ASP A 57 4.01 13.70 14.11
C ASP A 57 4.33 15.20 14.24
N ILE A 58 4.71 15.86 13.14
CA ILE A 58 4.95 17.33 13.12
C ILE A 58 3.66 18.10 13.41
N GLU A 59 2.53 17.72 12.80
CA GLU A 59 1.24 18.34 13.10
C GLU A 59 0.85 18.19 14.57
N ASN A 60 1.08 17.02 15.16
CA ASN A 60 0.82 16.77 16.58
C ASN A 60 1.67 17.72 17.45
N SER A 61 2.96 17.88 17.15
CA SER A 61 3.82 18.83 17.85
C SER A 61 3.33 20.27 17.71
N ILE A 62 2.92 20.72 16.52
CA ILE A 62 2.31 22.05 16.32
C ILE A 62 1.03 22.19 17.16
N ASN A 63 0.20 21.15 17.18
CA ASN A 63 -1.07 21.13 17.88
C ASN A 63 -0.91 21.22 19.40
N GLU A 64 0.15 20.65 19.98
CA GLU A 64 0.45 20.83 21.39
C GLU A 64 0.60 22.33 21.76
N TYR A 65 1.31 23.11 20.95
CA TYR A 65 1.44 24.56 21.17
C TYR A 65 0.14 25.32 20.91
N ARG A 66 -0.64 24.92 19.90
CA ARG A 66 -1.95 25.52 19.62
C ARG A 66 -2.91 25.33 20.78
N VAL A 67 -3.03 24.11 21.29
CA VAL A 67 -3.89 23.78 22.43
C VAL A 67 -3.45 24.51 23.70
N LYS A 68 -2.13 24.53 24.00
CA LYS A 68 -1.58 25.33 25.12
C LYS A 68 -1.92 26.82 25.00
N SER A 69 -2.02 27.33 23.78
CA SER A 69 -2.40 28.72 23.49
C SER A 69 -3.91 28.96 23.39
N GLY A 70 -4.76 27.96 23.69
CA GLY A 70 -6.23 28.05 23.58
C GLY A 70 -6.76 28.03 22.13
N LYS A 71 -5.92 27.69 21.15
CA LYS A 71 -6.29 27.57 19.74
C LYS A 71 -6.69 26.14 19.43
N LYS A 72 -7.63 25.97 18.49
CA LYS A 72 -8.03 24.65 17.98
C LYS A 72 -6.87 23.96 17.24
N PRO A 73 -6.72 22.62 17.37
CA PRO A 73 -5.75 21.85 16.61
C PRO A 73 -6.05 21.87 15.10
N THR A 74 -5.03 21.66 14.29
CA THR A 74 -5.14 21.46 12.84
C THR A 74 -5.32 19.99 12.50
N GLN A 75 -5.81 19.71 11.29
CA GLN A 75 -6.04 18.36 10.76
C GLN A 75 -5.46 18.18 9.35
N ARG A 76 -4.45 18.98 8.98
CA ARG A 76 -3.83 19.01 7.65
C ARG A 76 -3.26 17.65 7.27
N ALA A 77 -2.53 16.99 8.16
CA ALA A 77 -1.95 15.67 7.87
C ALA A 77 -3.02 14.58 7.91
N SER A 78 -3.94 14.66 8.88
CA SER A 78 -5.02 13.67 9.04
C SER A 78 -5.91 13.57 7.80
N LEU A 79 -6.29 14.72 7.21
CA LEU A 79 -7.08 14.75 5.97
C LEU A 79 -6.35 14.09 4.79
N ILE A 80 -5.03 14.24 4.71
CA ILE A 80 -4.21 13.59 3.67
C ILE A 80 -4.22 12.07 3.89
N ILE A 81 -3.98 11.62 5.12
CA ILE A 81 -3.90 10.19 5.45
C ILE A 81 -5.23 9.48 5.16
N GLU A 82 -6.36 10.12 5.49
CA GLU A 82 -7.69 9.57 5.22
C GLU A 82 -7.94 9.38 3.72
N GLY A 83 -7.64 10.39 2.90
CA GLY A 83 -7.77 10.30 1.44
C GLY A 83 -6.87 9.20 0.83
N GLU A 84 -5.66 9.06 1.35
CA GLU A 84 -4.67 8.11 0.83
C GLU A 84 -4.99 6.67 1.24
N SER A 85 -5.57 6.46 2.42
CA SER A 85 -6.11 5.15 2.83
C SER A 85 -7.13 4.63 1.82
N VAL A 86 -8.05 5.50 1.38
CA VAL A 86 -9.06 5.17 0.37
C VAL A 86 -8.40 4.86 -0.98
N LEU A 87 -7.48 5.70 -1.45
CA LEU A 87 -6.78 5.50 -2.74
C LEU A 87 -5.93 4.22 -2.78
N LEU A 88 -5.21 3.94 -1.70
CA LEU A 88 -4.40 2.73 -1.57
C LEU A 88 -5.25 1.46 -1.49
N SER A 89 -6.42 1.54 -0.85
CA SER A 89 -7.41 0.46 -0.81
C SER A 89 -7.95 0.15 -2.22
N LEU A 90 -8.38 1.18 -2.95
CA LEU A 90 -8.89 1.06 -4.32
C LEU A 90 -7.83 0.50 -5.30
N SER A 91 -6.57 0.93 -5.16
CA SER A 91 -5.46 0.40 -5.97
C SER A 91 -5.20 -1.09 -5.73
N LEU A 92 -5.50 -1.59 -4.52
CA LEU A 92 -5.35 -3.00 -4.18
C LEU A 92 -6.49 -3.84 -4.77
N SER A 93 -7.72 -3.31 -4.75
CA SER A 93 -8.88 -3.96 -5.36
C SER A 93 -8.76 -4.08 -6.88
N LEU A 94 -8.17 -3.08 -7.56
CA LEU A 94 -7.92 -3.11 -9.02
C LEU A 94 -6.83 -4.12 -9.41
N LEU A 95 -5.96 -4.49 -8.47
CA LEU A 95 -4.91 -5.52 -8.65
C LEU A 95 -5.38 -6.91 -8.17
N SER A 96 -6.67 -7.11 -7.92
CA SER A 96 -7.20 -8.46 -7.80
C SER A 96 -7.04 -9.14 -9.18
N PRO A 97 -6.36 -10.29 -9.26
CA PRO A 97 -6.41 -11.07 -10.47
C PRO A 97 -7.88 -11.47 -10.63
N THR A 98 -8.51 -11.06 -11.74
CA THR A 98 -9.69 -11.74 -12.26
C THR A 98 -9.50 -13.24 -12.02
N PRO A 99 -10.45 -13.94 -11.37
CA PRO A 99 -10.39 -15.39 -11.34
C PRO A 99 -10.27 -15.80 -12.81
N ARG A 100 -9.13 -16.40 -13.16
CA ARG A 100 -8.94 -16.99 -14.48
C ARG A 100 -10.20 -17.80 -14.72
N PRO A 101 -10.95 -17.59 -15.83
CA PRO A 101 -12.02 -18.51 -16.15
C PRO A 101 -11.39 -19.89 -16.09
N HIS A 102 -11.90 -20.74 -15.20
CA HIS A 102 -11.39 -22.08 -15.02
C HIS A 102 -11.31 -22.68 -16.42
N SER A 103 -10.09 -22.83 -16.95
CA SER A 103 -9.87 -23.72 -18.07
C SER A 103 -10.35 -25.06 -17.55
N SER A 104 -11.53 -25.44 -18.03
CA SER A 104 -12.05 -26.78 -17.94
C SER A 104 -10.90 -27.72 -18.28
N LEU A 105 -10.44 -28.44 -17.27
CA LEU A 105 -9.64 -29.62 -17.48
C LEU A 105 -10.37 -30.46 -18.54
N PRO A 106 -9.72 -30.89 -19.63
CA PRO A 106 -10.33 -31.90 -20.47
C PRO A 106 -10.62 -33.12 -19.57
N PRO A 107 -11.76 -33.80 -19.73
CA PRO A 107 -12.04 -35.01 -18.95
C PRO A 107 -10.88 -35.98 -19.16
N SER A 108 -10.29 -36.42 -18.04
CA SER A 108 -9.21 -37.40 -18.02
C SER A 108 -9.71 -38.68 -18.68
N ILE A 109 -9.23 -38.98 -19.89
CA ILE A 109 -9.50 -40.25 -20.55
C ILE A 109 -8.83 -41.33 -19.68
N PRO A 110 -9.57 -42.30 -19.12
CA PRO A 110 -8.95 -43.41 -18.40
C PRO A 110 -8.09 -44.22 -19.38
N PRO A 111 -6.90 -44.71 -18.97
CA PRO A 111 -6.09 -45.57 -19.83
C PRO A 111 -6.87 -46.86 -20.16
N PRO A 112 -6.67 -47.43 -21.36
CA PRO A 112 -7.31 -48.70 -21.70
C PRO A 112 -6.84 -49.78 -20.72
N ALA A 113 -7.80 -50.53 -20.18
CA ALA A 113 -7.53 -51.67 -19.33
C ALA A 113 -6.65 -52.67 -20.10
N HIS A 114 -5.43 -52.89 -19.62
CA HIS A 114 -4.64 -54.04 -20.05
C HIS A 114 -5.39 -55.31 -19.63
N PRO A 115 -5.64 -56.27 -20.53
CA PRO A 115 -6.14 -57.57 -20.11
C PRO A 115 -5.08 -58.30 -19.28
N SER A 116 -5.54 -58.92 -18.18
CA SER A 116 -4.76 -59.79 -17.31
C SER A 116 -4.20 -60.99 -18.11
N PRO A 117 -3.03 -61.56 -17.78
CA PRO A 117 -2.31 -62.49 -18.65
C PRO A 117 -2.87 -63.93 -18.66
N SER A 118 -4.18 -64.10 -18.46
CA SER A 118 -4.80 -65.43 -18.27
C SER A 118 -5.69 -65.89 -19.42
N GLU A 119 -5.78 -65.14 -20.53
CA GLU A 119 -6.57 -65.53 -21.69
C GLU A 119 -5.73 -65.55 -22.98
N TRP A 120 -4.98 -66.63 -23.15
CA TRP A 120 -4.51 -67.04 -24.48
C TRP A 120 -5.35 -68.25 -24.92
N PRO A 121 -6.16 -68.15 -25.98
CA PRO A 121 -6.68 -69.35 -26.61
C PRO A 121 -5.54 -70.05 -27.36
N LEU A 122 -5.39 -71.36 -27.11
CA LEU A 122 -4.53 -72.27 -27.85
C LEU A 122 -4.90 -72.22 -29.34
N ALA A 123 -4.09 -71.53 -30.14
CA ALA A 123 -4.15 -71.64 -31.59
C ALA A 123 -3.52 -72.98 -31.99
N VAL A 124 -4.39 -73.94 -32.30
CA VAL A 124 -4.10 -75.09 -33.15
C VAL A 124 -3.84 -74.58 -34.56
N LEU A 125 -2.61 -74.73 -35.07
CA LEU A 125 -2.25 -75.33 -36.37
C LEU A 125 -0.73 -75.31 -36.56
#